data_AF-A0A945CRT5-F1
#
_entry.id   AF-A0A945CRT5-F1
#
_cell.length_a   1.000
_cell.length_b   1.000
_cell.length_c   1.000
_cell.angle_alpha   90.00
_cell.angle_beta   90.00
_cell.angle_gamma   90.00
#
_symmetry.space_group_name_H-M   'P 1'
#
loop_
_entity.id
_entity.type
_entity.pdbx_description
1 polymer ?
#
loop_
_entity_poly.entity_id
_entity_poly.type
_entity_poly.pdbx_seq_one_letter_code
_entity_poly.pdbx_strand_id
1 'polypeptide(L)'
;VEPPPPLPTGDFNGDGLVDFADFFMFADAFGSENPAYDLDGSGTVDFGDFFLFADAFGGPLGKLLELAEEMLVLPTEYALRAPYPNPFNSEVVVKYSLPREGEVELVVYNALGQVVRRLAEGYRGMGHHRVVWDGMDDAGRGLATGIYVVRLRAGDFAQVRKVLFLK
;
A
#
# COMPACT_ATOMS: atom_id res chain seq x y z
N VAL A 1 18.46 -34.87 3.80
CA VAL A 1 17.74 -33.85 3.01
C VAL A 1 16.28 -34.07 3.32
N GLU A 2 15.67 -33.14 4.05
CA GLU A 2 14.24 -33.20 4.36
C GLU A 2 13.46 -32.96 3.06
N PRO A 3 12.38 -33.70 2.78
CA PRO A 3 11.56 -33.43 1.60
C PRO A 3 11.02 -31.99 1.67
N PRO A 4 10.87 -31.30 0.53
CA PRO A 4 10.23 -29.99 0.53
C PRO A 4 8.83 -30.10 1.13
N PRO A 5 8.37 -29.07 1.87
CA PRO A 5 7.02 -29.06 2.38
C PRO A 5 6.01 -29.23 1.22
N PRO A 6 4.84 -29.84 1.47
CA PRO A 6 3.80 -29.94 0.45
C PRO A 6 3.42 -28.54 -0.03
N LEU A 7 3.19 -28.39 -1.34
CA LEU A 7 2.70 -27.15 -1.93
C LEU A 7 1.35 -26.78 -1.29
N PRO A 8 1.06 -25.48 -1.11
CA PRO A 8 -0.23 -25.05 -0.61
C PRO A 8 -1.34 -25.47 -1.58
N THR A 9 -2.49 -25.88 -1.04
CA THR A 9 -3.68 -26.15 -1.84
C THR A 9 -4.04 -24.91 -2.66
N GLY A 10 -4.19 -25.04 -3.98
CA GLY A 10 -4.51 -23.92 -4.87
C GLY A 10 -3.29 -23.20 -5.48
N ASP A 11 -2.06 -23.61 -5.17
CA ASP A 11 -0.85 -23.20 -5.92
C ASP A 11 -0.73 -24.06 -7.18
N PHE A 12 -1.26 -23.55 -8.29
CA PHE A 12 -1.36 -24.28 -9.56
C PHE A 12 -0.13 -24.09 -10.43
N ASN A 13 0.62 -23.01 -10.22
CA ASN A 13 1.83 -22.70 -10.98
C ASN A 13 3.11 -23.27 -10.32
N GLY A 14 3.02 -23.70 -9.05
CA GLY A 14 4.09 -24.34 -8.27
C GLY A 14 5.13 -23.37 -7.70
N ASP A 15 4.82 -22.08 -7.57
CA ASP A 15 5.74 -21.04 -7.08
C ASP A 15 5.76 -20.92 -5.55
N GLY A 16 4.92 -21.67 -4.85
CA GLY A 16 4.81 -21.72 -3.41
C GLY A 16 3.82 -20.71 -2.83
N LEU A 17 3.13 -19.94 -3.67
CA LEU A 17 2.11 -18.96 -3.30
C LEU A 17 0.75 -19.33 -3.90
N VAL A 18 -0.31 -18.77 -3.31
CA VAL A 18 -1.66 -18.84 -3.89
C VAL A 18 -2.08 -17.40 -4.14
N ASP A 19 -1.91 -16.96 -5.39
CA ASP A 19 -2.03 -15.55 -5.78
C ASP A 19 -2.88 -15.34 -7.06
N PHE A 20 -2.85 -14.12 -7.60
CA PHE A 20 -3.66 -13.78 -8.78
C PHE A 20 -3.30 -14.60 -10.03
N ALA A 21 -2.07 -15.10 -10.16
CA ALA A 21 -1.71 -16.00 -11.25
C ALA A 21 -2.46 -17.33 -11.14
N ASP A 22 -2.53 -17.90 -9.94
CA ASP A 22 -3.31 -19.12 -9.67
C ASP A 22 -4.81 -18.89 -9.86
N PHE A 23 -5.30 -17.70 -9.51
CA PHE A 23 -6.69 -17.31 -9.77
C PHE A 23 -7.03 -17.33 -11.26
N PHE A 24 -6.16 -16.80 -12.13
CA PHE A 24 -6.42 -16.83 -13.57
C PHE A 24 -6.36 -18.25 -14.13
N MET A 25 -5.43 -19.08 -13.65
CA MET A 25 -5.35 -20.49 -14.04
C MET A 25 -6.61 -21.26 -13.61
N PHE A 26 -7.11 -21.00 -12.40
CA PHE A 26 -8.37 -21.56 -11.91
C PHE A 26 -9.57 -21.08 -12.74
N ALA A 27 -9.65 -19.78 -13.02
CA ALA A 27 -10.75 -19.19 -13.78
C ALA A 27 -10.85 -19.75 -15.21
N ASP A 28 -9.70 -20.00 -15.86
CA ASP A 28 -9.65 -20.63 -17.18
C ASP A 28 -10.13 -22.09 -17.15
N ALA A 29 -9.98 -22.78 -16.02
CA ALA A 29 -10.43 -24.15 -15.80
C ALA A 29 -11.87 -24.25 -15.28
N PHE A 30 -12.52 -23.12 -14.93
CA PHE A 30 -13.84 -23.12 -14.32
C PHE A 30 -14.91 -23.71 -15.24
N GLY A 31 -15.70 -24.65 -14.73
CA GLY A 31 -16.69 -25.42 -15.48
C GLY A 31 -16.10 -26.59 -16.29
N SER A 32 -14.81 -26.90 -16.13
CA SER A 32 -14.17 -28.08 -16.74
C SER A 32 -14.21 -29.31 -15.83
N GLU A 33 -13.75 -30.46 -16.34
CA GLU A 33 -13.54 -31.71 -15.58
C GLU A 33 -12.04 -31.92 -15.27
N ASN A 34 -11.23 -30.85 -15.25
CA ASN A 34 -9.79 -30.98 -15.07
C ASN A 34 -9.47 -31.29 -13.60
N PRO A 35 -8.92 -32.48 -13.28
CA PRO A 35 -8.68 -32.91 -11.90
C PRO A 35 -7.59 -32.08 -11.20
N ALA A 36 -6.80 -31.29 -11.92
CA ALA A 36 -5.83 -30.39 -11.30
C ALA A 36 -6.47 -29.21 -10.56
N TYR A 37 -7.71 -28.86 -10.92
CA TYR A 37 -8.45 -27.72 -10.38
C TYR A 37 -9.73 -28.15 -9.62
N ASP A 38 -10.05 -29.44 -9.63
CA ASP A 38 -11.09 -30.10 -8.82
C ASP A 38 -10.49 -30.44 -7.44
N LEU A 39 -10.56 -29.47 -6.54
CA LEU A 39 -9.99 -29.49 -5.20
C LEU A 39 -10.83 -30.30 -4.21
N ASP A 40 -12.13 -30.43 -4.45
CA ASP A 40 -13.03 -31.19 -3.58
C ASP A 40 -13.33 -32.63 -4.07
N GLY A 41 -12.91 -32.96 -5.30
CA GLY A 41 -13.07 -34.28 -5.91
C GLY A 41 -14.48 -34.57 -6.41
N SER A 42 -15.28 -33.52 -6.67
CA SER A 42 -16.64 -33.63 -7.19
C SER A 42 -16.69 -34.09 -8.65
N GLY A 43 -15.56 -34.01 -9.37
CA GLY A 43 -15.43 -34.33 -10.78
C GLY A 43 -15.64 -33.14 -11.72
N THR A 44 -15.92 -31.95 -11.19
CA THR A 44 -16.11 -30.72 -11.97
C THR A 44 -15.52 -29.53 -11.23
N VAL A 45 -14.79 -28.68 -11.94
CA VAL A 45 -14.26 -27.42 -11.40
C VAL A 45 -15.39 -26.41 -11.24
N ASP A 46 -15.87 -26.20 -10.03
CA ASP A 46 -17.02 -25.33 -9.76
C ASP A 46 -16.85 -24.44 -8.52
N PHE A 47 -17.97 -23.93 -8.00
CA PHE A 47 -17.95 -23.05 -6.84
C PHE A 47 -17.49 -23.73 -5.55
N GLY A 48 -17.64 -25.05 -5.42
CA GLY A 48 -17.08 -25.84 -4.33
C GLY A 48 -15.56 -25.72 -4.29
N ASP A 49 -14.91 -25.90 -5.44
CA ASP A 49 -13.46 -25.74 -5.57
C ASP A 49 -13.03 -24.29 -5.35
N PHE A 50 -13.83 -23.33 -5.81
CA PHE A 50 -13.56 -21.92 -5.58
C PHE A 50 -13.50 -21.58 -4.07
N PHE A 51 -14.33 -22.19 -3.23
CA PHE A 51 -14.27 -21.97 -1.77
C PHE A 51 -12.99 -22.56 -1.16
N LEU A 52 -12.55 -23.73 -1.61
CA LEU A 52 -11.29 -24.34 -1.16
C LEU A 52 -10.07 -23.53 -1.63
N PHE A 53 -10.11 -23.03 -2.86
CA PHE A 53 -9.12 -22.12 -3.40
C PHE A 53 -9.07 -20.80 -2.62
N ALA A 54 -10.23 -20.17 -2.36
CA ALA A 54 -10.33 -18.89 -1.68
C ALA A 54 -9.89 -18.93 -0.20
N ASP A 55 -10.04 -20.07 0.47
CA ASP A 55 -9.52 -20.26 1.84
C ASP A 55 -7.98 -20.29 1.87
N ALA A 56 -7.36 -20.79 0.79
CA ALA A 56 -5.91 -20.75 0.61
C ALA A 56 -5.40 -19.40 0.05
N PHE A 57 -6.25 -18.69 -0.69
CA PHE A 57 -5.94 -17.40 -1.30
C PHE A 57 -5.70 -16.32 -0.25
N GLY A 58 -4.51 -15.72 -0.26
CA GLY A 58 -4.15 -14.71 0.74
C GLY A 58 -3.94 -15.28 2.16
N GLY A 59 -3.60 -16.56 2.28
CA GLY A 59 -3.16 -17.18 3.53
C GLY A 59 -2.05 -16.39 4.23
N PRO A 60 -1.71 -16.70 5.51
CA PRO A 60 -0.83 -15.86 6.33
C PRO A 60 0.50 -15.51 5.65
N LEU A 61 1.07 -16.43 4.87
CA LEU A 61 2.29 -16.20 4.10
C LEU A 61 2.08 -15.29 2.89
N GLY A 62 1.01 -15.47 2.11
CA GLY A 62 0.64 -14.60 0.99
C GLY A 62 0.33 -13.17 1.44
N LYS A 63 -0.38 -13.02 2.57
CA LYS A 63 -0.63 -11.70 3.18
C LYS A 63 0.63 -11.06 3.75
N LEU A 64 1.54 -11.87 4.32
CA LEU A 64 2.86 -11.40 4.74
C LEU A 64 3.72 -10.99 3.55
N LEU A 65 3.63 -11.69 2.42
CA LEU A 65 4.35 -11.38 1.19
C LEU A 65 3.78 -10.15 0.48
N GLU A 66 2.46 -9.98 0.42
CA GLU A 66 1.82 -8.76 -0.11
C GLU A 66 2.18 -7.54 0.75
N LEU A 67 2.15 -7.68 2.08
CA LEU A 67 2.67 -6.68 3.01
C LEU A 67 4.17 -6.46 2.83
N ALA A 68 4.93 -7.51 2.55
CA ALA A 68 6.36 -7.43 2.36
C ALA A 68 6.70 -6.80 1.01
N GLU A 69 5.98 -7.03 -0.09
CA GLU A 69 6.20 -6.37 -1.37
C GLU A 69 5.96 -4.86 -1.25
N GLU A 70 4.91 -4.43 -0.54
CA GLU A 70 4.67 -3.01 -0.29
C GLU A 70 5.77 -2.36 0.60
N MET A 71 6.50 -3.17 1.39
CA MET A 71 7.59 -2.72 2.27
C MET A 71 9.02 -2.97 1.74
N LEU A 72 9.22 -3.95 0.84
CA LEU A 72 10.50 -4.42 0.31
C LEU A 72 10.78 -3.87 -1.09
N VAL A 73 9.74 -3.49 -1.84
CA VAL A 73 9.96 -2.78 -3.10
C VAL A 73 10.37 -1.34 -2.77
N LEU A 74 11.68 -1.10 -2.78
CA LEU A 74 12.20 0.25 -2.66
C LEU A 74 11.63 1.13 -3.79
N PRO A 75 11.16 2.35 -3.49
CA PRO A 75 10.64 3.22 -4.52
C PRO A 75 11.72 3.54 -5.54
N THR A 76 11.35 3.56 -6.81
CA THR A 76 12.25 3.95 -7.91
C THR A 76 12.14 5.44 -8.25
N GLU A 77 11.12 6.12 -7.73
CA GLU A 77 10.84 7.53 -7.99
C GLU A 77 10.53 8.32 -6.71
N TYR A 78 10.82 9.62 -6.75
CA TYR A 78 10.35 10.55 -5.74
C TYR A 78 8.85 10.78 -5.93
N ALA A 79 8.07 10.66 -4.86
CA ALA A 79 6.63 10.91 -4.92
C ALA A 79 6.09 11.44 -3.59
N LEU A 80 5.19 12.43 -3.67
CA LEU A 80 4.26 12.82 -2.62
C LEU A 80 2.86 12.35 -3.04
N ARG A 81 2.38 11.29 -2.39
CA ARG A 81 1.06 10.72 -2.66
C ARG A 81 -0.02 11.71 -2.20
N ALA A 82 -1.21 11.58 -2.78
CA ALA A 82 -2.34 12.38 -2.34
C ALA A 82 -2.60 12.10 -0.84
N PRO A 83 -2.70 13.14 0.01
CA PRO A 83 -3.07 12.95 1.41
C PRO A 83 -4.43 12.24 1.52
N TYR A 84 -4.54 11.27 2.41
CA TYR A 84 -5.78 10.48 2.59
C TYR A 84 -6.10 10.27 4.09
N PRO A 85 -7.36 10.45 4.52
CA PRO A 85 -8.51 10.89 3.73
C PRO A 85 -8.40 12.37 3.29
N ASN A 86 -9.04 12.74 2.19
CA ASN A 86 -9.19 14.13 1.77
C ASN A 86 -10.58 14.31 1.11
N PRO A 87 -11.49 15.11 1.71
CA PRO A 87 -11.31 15.95 2.90
C PRO A 87 -11.05 15.16 4.19
N PHE A 88 -10.45 15.78 5.21
CA PHE A 88 -10.23 15.15 6.52
C PHE A 88 -10.83 15.95 7.68
N ASN A 89 -11.25 15.26 8.74
CA ASN A 89 -11.89 15.84 9.94
C ASN A 89 -10.93 15.95 11.13
N SER A 90 -10.09 14.94 11.34
CA SER A 90 -9.23 14.84 12.53
C SER A 90 -7.78 14.64 12.15
N GLU A 91 -7.52 13.65 11.30
CA GLU A 91 -6.18 13.35 10.83
C GLU A 91 -6.16 13.01 9.34
N VAL A 92 -5.02 13.28 8.72
CA VAL A 92 -4.71 12.87 7.36
C VAL A 92 -3.35 12.21 7.32
N VAL A 93 -3.26 11.13 6.54
CA VAL A 93 -2.00 10.46 6.27
C VAL A 93 -1.35 11.09 5.05
N VAL A 94 -0.11 11.56 5.24
CA VAL A 94 0.76 12.05 4.18
C VAL A 94 1.84 11.00 3.92
N LYS A 95 1.78 10.36 2.75
CA LYS A 95 2.77 9.36 2.31
C LYS A 95 3.70 9.97 1.27
N TYR A 96 4.99 9.72 1.40
CA TYR A 96 5.98 10.06 0.38
C TYR A 96 7.01 8.95 0.16
N SER A 97 7.75 9.03 -0.93
CA SER A 97 8.70 8.00 -1.37
C SER A 97 10.01 8.64 -1.78
N LEU A 98 11.11 8.04 -1.35
CA LEU A 98 12.48 8.49 -1.63
C LEU A 98 13.28 7.34 -2.27
N PRO A 99 13.65 7.42 -3.56
CA PRO A 99 14.44 6.38 -4.21
C PRO A 99 15.91 6.39 -3.78
N ARG A 100 16.35 7.46 -3.12
CA ARG A 100 17.66 7.63 -2.53
C ARG A 100 17.52 8.38 -1.21
N GLU A 101 18.40 8.09 -0.28
CA GLU A 101 18.51 8.85 0.96
C GLU A 101 18.94 10.30 0.71
N GLY A 102 18.56 11.20 1.61
CA GLY A 102 18.91 12.61 1.50
C GLY A 102 18.12 13.52 2.43
N GLU A 103 18.42 14.81 2.34
CA GLU A 103 17.70 15.86 3.06
C GLU A 103 16.27 16.03 2.53
N VAL A 104 15.30 16.05 3.45
CA VAL A 104 13.88 16.19 3.14
C VAL A 104 13.27 17.33 3.93
N GLU A 105 12.39 18.09 3.26
CA GLU A 105 11.49 19.07 3.86
C GLU A 105 10.05 18.73 3.45
N LEU A 106 9.22 18.29 4.40
CA LEU A 106 7.78 18.06 4.21
C LEU A 106 6.99 19.08 5.03
N VAL A 107 6.38 20.06 4.36
CA VAL A 107 5.81 21.25 5.01
C VAL A 107 4.41 21.52 4.52
N VAL A 108 3.55 21.93 5.46
CA VAL A 108 2.18 22.37 5.21
C VAL A 108 2.11 23.89 5.21
N TYR A 109 1.42 24.42 4.21
CA TYR A 109 1.18 25.85 4.00
C TYR A 109 -0.32 26.15 4.04
N ASN A 110 -0.68 27.33 4.54
CA ASN A 110 -2.02 27.88 4.35
C ASN A 110 -2.19 28.51 2.96
N ALA A 111 -3.40 28.99 2.65
CA ALA A 111 -3.72 29.62 1.37
C ALA A 111 -2.91 30.89 1.05
N LEU A 112 -2.30 31.53 2.07
CA LEU A 112 -1.43 32.69 1.92
C LEU A 112 0.04 32.30 1.66
N GLY A 113 0.36 31.00 1.60
CA GLY A 113 1.73 30.52 1.42
C GLY A 113 2.58 30.59 2.70
N GLN A 114 1.95 30.78 3.86
CA GLN A 114 2.66 30.76 5.15
C GLN A 114 2.80 29.32 5.64
N VAL A 115 3.98 28.98 6.16
CA VAL A 115 4.22 27.70 6.82
C VAL A 115 3.35 27.61 8.08
N VAL A 116 2.54 26.56 8.17
CA VAL A 116 1.74 26.27 9.37
C VAL A 116 2.25 25.06 10.14
N ARG A 117 2.79 24.06 9.44
CA ARG A 117 3.28 22.82 10.08
C ARG A 117 4.47 22.25 9.32
N ARG A 118 5.52 21.83 10.03
CA ARG A 118 6.59 20.97 9.49
C ARG A 118 6.32 19.52 9.91
N LEU A 119 6.10 18.65 8.92
CA LEU A 119 5.76 17.24 9.15
C LEU A 119 7.00 16.36 9.19
N ALA A 120 8.02 16.71 8.40
CA ALA A 120 9.33 16.07 8.46
C ALA A 120 10.41 17.05 7.98
N GLU A 121 11.55 17.05 8.66
CA GLU A 121 12.74 17.82 8.31
C GLU A 121 14.00 17.00 8.60
N GLY A 122 15.05 17.22 7.81
CA GLY A 122 16.35 16.59 7.97
C GLY A 122 16.58 15.36 7.07
N TYR A 123 17.73 14.72 7.26
CA TYR A 123 18.10 13.49 6.56
C TYR A 123 17.08 12.36 6.75
N ARG A 124 16.72 11.68 5.66
CA ARG A 124 15.87 10.49 5.66
C ARG A 124 16.48 9.42 4.76
N GLY A 125 16.37 8.16 5.19
CA GLY A 125 16.78 7.01 4.39
C GLY A 125 15.90 6.80 3.16
N MET A 126 16.40 6.08 2.16
CA MET A 126 15.57 5.62 1.04
C MET A 126 14.40 4.76 1.53
N GLY A 127 13.28 4.79 0.81
CA GLY A 127 12.09 4.01 1.14
C GLY A 127 10.79 4.82 1.10
N HIS A 128 9.72 4.14 1.49
CA HIS A 128 8.41 4.74 1.70
C HIS A 128 8.32 5.32 3.10
N HIS A 129 7.80 6.53 3.21
CA HIS A 129 7.65 7.27 4.46
C HIS A 129 6.20 7.65 4.69
N ARG A 130 5.77 7.63 5.94
CA ARG A 130 4.41 7.95 6.37
C ARG A 130 4.45 8.93 7.53
N VAL A 131 3.70 10.02 7.42
CA VAL A 131 3.48 10.99 8.51
C VAL A 131 1.99 11.24 8.66
N VAL A 132 1.53 11.37 9.91
CA VAL A 132 0.15 11.75 10.23
C VAL A 132 0.12 13.23 10.58
N TRP A 133 -0.84 13.96 10.03
CA TRP A 133 -1.11 15.34 10.40
C TRP A 133 -2.52 15.47 10.96
N ASP A 134 -2.64 16.15 12.09
CA ASP A 134 -3.83 16.29 12.94
C ASP A 134 -4.57 17.63 12.75
N GLY A 135 -4.20 18.41 11.72
CA GLY A 135 -4.76 19.74 11.51
C GLY A 135 -4.27 20.80 12.51
N MET A 136 -3.20 20.55 13.26
CA MET A 136 -2.57 21.54 14.14
C MET A 136 -1.36 22.21 13.48
N ASP A 137 -1.02 23.41 13.95
CA ASP A 137 0.19 24.14 13.58
C ASP A 137 1.42 23.67 14.39
N ASP A 138 2.61 24.23 14.11
CA ASP A 138 3.84 23.92 14.85
C ASP A 138 3.75 24.26 16.35
N ALA A 139 2.84 25.15 16.77
CA ALA A 139 2.61 25.51 18.16
C ALA A 139 1.52 24.65 18.84
N GLY A 140 1.00 23.62 18.16
CA GLY A 140 -0.06 22.75 18.67
C GLY A 140 -1.44 23.41 18.69
N ARG A 141 -1.63 24.51 17.96
CA ARG A 141 -2.94 25.18 17.86
C ARG A 141 -3.71 24.59 16.70
N GLY A 142 -4.99 24.29 16.93
CA GLY A 142 -5.89 23.82 15.88
C GLY A 142 -6.07 24.88 14.79
N LEU A 143 -5.98 24.47 13.54
CA LEU A 143 -6.18 25.32 12.39
C LEU A 143 -7.67 25.48 12.04
N ALA A 144 -7.98 26.44 11.17
CA ALA A 144 -9.33 26.64 10.66
C ALA A 144 -9.64 25.66 9.51
N THR A 145 -10.93 25.33 9.33
CA THR A 145 -11.43 24.65 8.12
C THR A 145 -10.97 25.41 6.88
N GLY A 146 -10.39 24.71 5.90
CA GLY A 146 -9.88 25.34 4.69
C GLY A 146 -8.94 24.48 3.88
N ILE A 147 -8.47 25.06 2.77
CA ILE A 147 -7.50 24.43 1.87
C ILE A 147 -6.09 24.70 2.40
N TYR A 148 -5.31 23.63 2.48
CA TYR A 148 -3.89 23.66 2.80
C TYR A 148 -3.09 23.01 1.66
N VAL A 149 -1.81 23.36 1.59
CA VAL A 149 -0.88 22.80 0.60
C VAL A 149 0.22 22.07 1.33
N VAL A 150 0.39 20.78 1.05
CA VAL A 150 1.52 19.98 1.50
C VAL A 150 2.59 20.01 0.41
N ARG A 151 3.82 20.37 0.75
CA ARG A 151 4.97 20.37 -0.13
C ARG A 151 6.02 19.39 0.38
N LEU A 152 6.51 18.54 -0.51
CA LEU A 152 7.70 17.75 -0.32
C LEU A 152 8.84 18.36 -1.14
N ARG A 153 10.01 18.55 -0.52
CA ARG A 153 11.28 18.84 -1.19
C ARG A 153 12.31 17.78 -0.78
N ALA A 154 13.01 17.23 -1.75
CA ALA A 154 14.10 16.27 -1.55
C ALA A 154 15.16 16.46 -2.65
N GLY A 155 16.31 17.07 -2.30
CA GLY A 155 17.29 17.52 -3.29
C GLY A 155 16.67 18.49 -4.31
N ASP A 156 16.74 18.14 -5.60
CA ASP A 156 16.15 18.91 -6.72
C ASP A 156 14.67 18.59 -6.95
N PHE A 157 14.13 17.53 -6.32
CA PHE A 157 12.73 17.18 -6.44
C PHE A 157 11.86 18.07 -5.55
N ALA A 158 10.77 18.58 -6.12
CA ALA A 158 9.71 19.25 -5.37
C ALA A 158 8.33 18.84 -5.90
N GLN A 159 7.41 18.49 -5.01
CA GLN A 159 6.03 18.19 -5.36
C GLN A 159 5.06 18.76 -4.32
N VAL A 160 3.91 19.23 -4.80
CA VAL A 160 2.85 19.80 -3.96
C VAL A 160 1.54 19.04 -4.10
N ARG A 161 0.79 18.94 -3.01
CA ARG A 161 -0.57 18.39 -2.96
C ARG A 161 -1.46 19.33 -2.16
N LYS A 162 -2.71 19.49 -2.62
CA LYS A 162 -3.74 20.21 -1.88
C LYS A 162 -4.49 19.25 -0.96
N VAL A 163 -4.90 19.72 0.20
CA VAL A 163 -5.74 18.98 1.15
C VAL A 163 -6.78 19.92 1.73
N LEU A 164 -8.02 19.43 1.90
CA LEU A 164 -9.11 20.15 2.54
C LEU A 164 -9.29 19.63 3.96
N PHE A 165 -9.06 20.51 4.94
CA PHE A 165 -9.33 20.24 6.34
C PHE A 165 -10.75 20.72 6.69
N LEU A 166 -11.51 19.87 7.38
CA LEU A 166 -12.83 20.14 7.92
C LEU A 166 -12.75 19.99 9.44
N LYS A 167 -13.39 20.89 10.18
CA LYS A 167 -13.51 20.85 11.64
C LYS A 167 -14.96 20.70 12.05
#